data_AF-T0REB1-F1
#
_entry.id   AF-T0REB1-F1
#
_cell.length_a   1.000
_cell.length_b   1.000
_cell.length_c   1.000
_cell.angle_alpha   90.00
_cell.angle_beta   90.00
_cell.angle_gamma   90.00
#
_symmetry.space_group_name_H-M   'P 1'
#
loop_
_entity.id
_entity.type
_entity.pdbx_description
1 polymer ?
#
loop_
_entity_poly.entity_id
_entity_poly.type
_entity_poly.pdbx_seq_one_letter_code
_entity_poly.pdbx_strand_id
1 'polypeptide(L)'
;MPANNLFTPLKLGRLELANRILMAPLTRCRATPGDHIPTDAMIQHYADRAAAGLIIAECSMIAPKTSAFYSDPGVYAPEQLAVWKKITDA
;
A
#
# COMPACT_ATOMS: atom_id res chain seq x y z
N MET A 1 23.17 10.43 -24.38
CA MET A 1 21.93 10.08 -23.68
C MET A 1 22.31 9.47 -22.35
N PRO A 2 21.89 10.01 -21.18
CA PRO A 2 22.11 9.29 -19.93
C PRO A 2 21.42 7.93 -20.04
N ALA A 3 22.10 6.85 -19.63
CA ALA A 3 21.55 5.51 -19.66
C ALA A 3 20.24 5.50 -18.85
N ASN A 4 19.14 5.07 -19.48
CA ASN A 4 17.80 5.18 -18.91
C ASN A 4 17.60 4.14 -17.78
N ASN A 5 18.12 4.46 -16.60
CA ASN A 5 18.25 3.56 -15.45
C ASN A 5 16.89 3.23 -14.79
N LEU A 6 15.87 4.07 -14.97
CA LEU A 6 14.59 3.94 -14.26
C LEU A 6 13.86 2.63 -14.52
N PHE A 7 13.96 2.09 -15.74
CA PHE A 7 13.27 0.86 -16.13
C PHE A 7 14.13 -0.40 -15.96
N THR A 8 15.32 -0.28 -15.36
CA THR A 8 16.18 -1.44 -15.09
C THR A 8 15.82 -2.10 -13.76
N PRO A 9 16.02 -3.43 -13.61
CA PRO A 9 15.80 -4.10 -12.35
C PRO A 9 16.65 -3.54 -11.20
N LEU A 10 16.15 -3.71 -9.97
CA LEU A 10 16.82 -3.32 -8.74
C LEU A 10 16.69 -4.40 -7.67
N LYS A 11 17.83 -4.88 -7.17
CA LYS A 11 17.88 -5.70 -5.97
C LYS A 11 17.67 -4.84 -4.72
N LEU A 12 16.65 -5.14 -3.92
CA LEU A 12 16.33 -4.46 -2.67
C LEU A 12 16.14 -5.48 -1.55
N GLY A 13 17.18 -5.65 -0.72
CA GLY A 13 17.20 -6.69 0.32
C GLY A 13 17.04 -8.08 -0.29
N ARG A 14 15.92 -8.75 0.03
CA ARG A 14 15.56 -10.08 -0.51
C ARG A 14 14.69 -10.04 -1.77
N LEU A 15 14.31 -8.85 -2.23
CA LEU A 15 13.42 -8.66 -3.37
C LEU A 15 14.21 -8.27 -4.62
N GLU A 16 13.74 -8.72 -5.78
CA GLU A 16 14.18 -8.26 -7.09
C GLU A 16 13.03 -7.47 -7.72
N LEU A 17 13.19 -6.14 -7.83
CA LEU A 17 12.16 -5.26 -8.37
C LEU A 17 12.31 -5.16 -9.89
N ALA A 18 11.20 -5.15 -10.62
CA ALA A 18 11.21 -5.09 -12.09
C ALA A 18 11.73 -3.75 -12.63
N ASN A 19 11.62 -2.67 -11.85
CA ASN A 19 12.06 -1.33 -12.20
C ASN A 19 12.35 -0.49 -10.94
N ARG A 20 12.84 0.73 -11.13
CA ARG A 20 13.20 1.67 -10.05
C ARG A 20 12.11 2.72 -9.78
N ILE A 21 10.89 2.47 -10.22
CA ILE A 21 9.74 3.36 -10.03
C ILE A 21 8.96 2.84 -8.82
N LEU A 22 9.04 3.56 -7.71
CA LEU A 22 8.38 3.21 -6.47
C LEU A 22 7.15 4.10 -6.27
N MET A 23 6.04 3.51 -5.83
CA MET A 23 4.90 4.30 -5.35
C MET A 23 5.17 4.72 -3.90
N ALA A 24 5.24 6.03 -3.68
CA ALA A 24 5.35 6.61 -2.35
C ALA A 24 4.13 6.28 -1.46
N PRO A 25 4.27 6.27 -0.12
CA PRO A 25 3.14 6.13 0.79
C PRO A 25 2.26 7.39 0.73
N LEU A 26 1.00 7.22 0.35
CA LEU A 26 0.07 8.32 0.11
C LEU A 26 -1.26 8.07 0.83
N THR A 27 -1.48 8.69 1.99
CA THR A 27 -2.76 8.61 2.73
C THR A 27 -3.93 9.04 1.85
N ARG A 28 -4.93 8.16 1.68
CA ARG A 28 -6.10 8.44 0.82
C ARG A 28 -7.41 8.62 1.58
N CYS A 29 -7.45 8.25 2.87
CA CYS A 29 -8.62 8.39 3.73
C CYS A 29 -9.85 7.62 3.21
N ARG A 30 -9.65 6.39 2.72
CA ARG A 30 -10.69 5.54 2.07
C ARG A 30 -11.05 4.28 2.85
N ALA A 31 -10.52 4.11 4.06
CA ALA A 31 -10.97 3.06 4.97
C ALA A 31 -12.35 3.45 5.56
N THR A 32 -13.04 2.47 6.12
CA THR A 32 -14.29 2.72 6.84
C THR A 32 -14.04 3.55 8.11
N PRO A 33 -14.81 4.61 8.39
CA PRO A 33 -14.62 5.41 9.60
C PRO A 33 -14.94 4.63 10.89
N GLY A 34 -14.08 4.77 11.91
CA GLY A 34 -14.29 4.19 13.23
C GLY A 34 -13.68 2.79 13.42
N ASP A 35 -13.89 1.88 12.47
CA ASP A 35 -13.30 0.53 12.47
C ASP A 35 -12.05 0.41 11.57
N HIS A 36 -11.84 1.39 10.67
CA HIS A 36 -10.62 1.55 9.88
C HIS A 36 -10.27 0.35 9.00
N ILE A 37 -11.29 -0.32 8.48
CA ILE A 37 -11.16 -1.47 7.60
C ILE A 37 -10.92 -0.97 6.16
N PRO A 38 -9.89 -1.47 5.46
CA PRO A 38 -9.71 -1.16 4.04
C PRO A 38 -10.95 -1.53 3.21
N THR A 39 -11.20 -0.81 2.12
CA THR A 39 -12.39 -1.03 1.26
C THR A 39 -12.02 -1.68 -0.08
N ASP A 40 -13.01 -2.22 -0.80
CA ASP A 40 -12.78 -2.80 -2.14
C ASP A 40 -12.18 -1.78 -3.13
N ALA A 41 -12.52 -0.50 -2.97
CA ALA A 41 -11.92 0.58 -3.76
C ALA A 41 -10.40 0.70 -3.52
N MET A 42 -9.90 0.34 -2.34
CA MET A 42 -8.47 0.31 -2.04
C MET A 42 -7.78 -0.89 -2.68
N ILE A 43 -8.46 -2.05 -2.78
CA ILE A 43 -7.95 -3.23 -3.52
C ILE A 43 -7.68 -2.83 -4.97
N GLN A 44 -8.69 -2.30 -5.66
CA GLN A 44 -8.52 -1.86 -7.05
C GLN A 44 -7.44 -0.79 -7.19
N HIS A 45 -7.38 0.16 -6.24
CA HIS A 45 -6.42 1.26 -6.28
C HIS A 45 -4.95 0.80 -6.33
N TYR A 46 -4.60 -0.22 -5.54
CA TYR A 46 -3.27 -0.79 -5.49
C TYR A 46 -3.01 -1.76 -6.66
N ALA A 47 -3.99 -2.60 -7.02
CA ALA A 47 -3.90 -3.50 -8.17
C ALA A 47 -3.60 -2.74 -9.48
N ASP A 48 -4.29 -1.62 -9.71
CA ASP A 48 -4.06 -0.73 -10.86
C ASP A 48 -2.62 -0.17 -10.95
N ARG A 49 -1.84 -0.26 -9.85
CA ARG A 49 -0.48 0.28 -9.73
C ARG A 49 0.58 -0.79 -9.57
N ALA A 50 0.21 -2.08 -9.63
CA ALA A 50 1.12 -3.21 -9.42
C ALA A 50 2.30 -3.27 -10.43
N ALA A 51 2.26 -2.49 -11.51
CA ALA A 51 3.38 -2.32 -12.44
C ALA A 51 4.56 -1.51 -11.85
N ALA A 52 4.36 -0.78 -10.75
CA ALA A 52 5.47 -0.16 -10.01
C ALA A 52 6.44 -1.24 -9.49
N GLY A 53 7.73 -0.93 -9.47
CA GLY A 53 8.74 -1.87 -8.96
C GLY A 53 8.46 -2.27 -7.50
N LEU A 54 8.03 -1.31 -6.68
CA LEU A 54 7.53 -1.54 -5.32
C LEU A 54 6.46 -0.50 -4.99
N ILE A 55 5.41 -0.94 -4.29
CA ILE A 55 4.42 -0.07 -3.66
C ILE A 55 4.68 0.01 -2.17
N ILE A 56 4.76 1.21 -1.64
CA ILE A 56 4.68 1.46 -0.20
C ILE A 56 3.26 1.92 0.08
N ALA A 57 2.50 1.09 0.79
CA ALA A 57 1.10 1.37 1.12
C ALA A 57 0.98 2.63 1.99
N GLU A 58 -0.23 3.18 2.05
CA GLU A 58 -0.54 4.36 2.85
C GLU A 58 -0.27 4.17 4.35
N CYS A 59 -0.13 5.30 5.06
CA CYS A 59 0.01 5.30 6.51
C CYS A 59 -1.11 4.49 7.15
N SER A 60 -0.73 3.49 7.95
CA SER A 60 -1.65 2.52 8.54
C SER A 60 -1.43 2.43 10.04
N MET A 61 -2.50 2.52 10.83
CA MET A 61 -2.41 2.50 12.29
C MET A 61 -2.02 1.14 12.83
N ILE A 62 -1.14 1.12 13.83
CA ILE A 62 -0.70 -0.10 14.52
C ILE A 62 -1.50 -0.40 15.80
N ALA A 63 -2.36 0.53 16.24
CA ALA A 63 -3.14 0.40 17.46
C ALA A 63 -4.47 1.15 17.34
N PRO A 64 -5.50 0.76 18.11
CA PRO A 64 -6.75 1.51 18.17
C PRO A 64 -6.54 2.92 18.73
N LYS A 65 -7.39 3.86 18.31
CA LYS A 65 -7.40 5.28 18.75
C LYS A 65 -6.15 6.08 18.39
N THR A 66 -5.39 5.68 17.37
CA THR A 66 -4.24 6.46 16.86
C THR A 66 -4.47 7.07 15.48
N SER A 67 -5.74 7.17 15.05
CA SER A 67 -6.09 7.76 13.75
C SER A 67 -5.73 9.24 13.73
N ALA A 68 -5.04 9.66 12.66
CA ALA A 68 -4.74 11.06 12.39
C ALA A 68 -5.61 11.64 11.28
N PHE A 69 -6.31 10.79 10.50
CA PHE A 69 -6.98 11.20 9.28
C PHE A 69 -8.46 10.80 9.20
N TYR A 70 -9.06 10.39 10.32
CA TYR A 70 -10.45 9.92 10.48
C TYR A 70 -10.77 8.60 9.75
N SER A 71 -10.28 8.41 8.53
CA SER A 71 -10.51 7.22 7.70
C SER A 71 -9.22 6.66 7.08
N ASP A 72 -8.09 6.80 7.77
CA ASP A 72 -6.88 6.00 7.53
C ASP A 72 -7.09 4.53 7.93
N PRO A 73 -6.48 3.56 7.24
CA PRO A 73 -6.64 2.14 7.55
C PRO A 73 -5.85 1.71 8.79
N GLY A 74 -6.30 0.63 9.45
CA GLY A 74 -5.57 -0.04 10.53
C GLY A 74 -4.92 -1.35 10.11
N VAL A 75 -3.96 -1.83 10.90
CA VAL A 75 -3.31 -3.15 10.78
C VAL A 75 -3.24 -3.89 12.12
N TYR A 76 -4.20 -3.65 13.02
CA TYR A 76 -4.20 -4.19 14.39
C TYR A 76 -5.37 -5.15 14.69
N ALA A 77 -6.44 -5.11 13.89
CA ALA A 77 -7.61 -5.97 14.08
C ALA A 77 -7.67 -7.08 13.01
N PRO A 78 -8.17 -8.29 13.35
CA PRO A 78 -8.31 -9.39 12.39
C PRO A 78 -9.08 -9.02 11.13
N GLU A 79 -10.14 -8.22 11.25
CA GLU A 79 -11.01 -7.79 10.15
C GLU A 79 -10.26 -6.87 9.17
N GLN A 80 -9.39 -5.99 9.69
CA GLN A 80 -8.53 -5.14 8.88
C GLN A 80 -7.52 -5.98 8.11
N LEU A 81 -6.86 -6.93 8.79
CA LEU A 81 -5.86 -7.82 8.19
C LEU A 81 -6.48 -8.72 7.11
N ALA A 82 -7.72 -9.17 7.30
CA ALA A 82 -8.43 -9.96 6.31
C ALA A 82 -8.61 -9.20 4.97
N VAL A 83 -8.87 -7.90 5.00
CA VAL A 83 -8.95 -7.09 3.78
C VAL A 83 -7.57 -6.70 3.25
N TRP A 84 -6.61 -6.40 4.11
CA TRP A 84 -5.22 -6.20 3.67
C TRP A 84 -4.65 -7.40 2.93
N LYS A 85 -5.00 -8.63 3.34
CA LYS A 85 -4.62 -9.85 2.61
C LYS A 85 -5.15 -9.84 1.18
N LYS A 86 -6.40 -9.41 0.97
CA LYS A 86 -6.97 -9.25 -0.38
C LYS A 86 -6.25 -8.17 -1.19
N ILE A 87 -5.85 -7.06 -0.55
CA ILE A 87 -5.05 -6.01 -1.20
C ILE A 87 -3.70 -6.56 -1.66
N THR A 88 -3.02 -7.35 -0.84
CA THR A 88 -1.71 -7.92 -1.20
C THR A 88 -1.78 -9.08 -2.20
N ASP A 89 -2.95 -9.70 -2.37
CA ASP A 89 -3.17 -10.81 -3.31
C ASP A 89 -3.56 -10.35 -4.73
N ALA A 90 -4.14 -9.15 -4.85
CA ALA A 90 -4.63 -8.57 -6.12
C ALA A 90 -3.50 -8.02 -6.99
#